data_AF-A0A925RXN2-F1
#
_entry.id   AF-A0A925RXN2-F1
#
_cell.length_a   1.000
_cell.length_b   1.000
_cell.length_c   1.000
_cell.angle_alpha   90.00
_cell.angle_beta   90.00
_cell.angle_gamma   90.00
#
_symmetry.space_group_name_H-M   'P 1'
#
loop_
_entity.id
_entity.type
_entity.pdbx_description
1 polymer ?
#
loop_
_entity_poly.entity_id
_entity_poly.type
_entity_poly.pdbx_seq_one_letter_code
_entity_poly.pdbx_strand_id
1 'polypeptide(L)'
;AAEVGAAAEDPDLGAKTEAFRESLAAARERAGGWTLDEDGFAPAAEGMARIYGEGRAFAGSLAPGATDEAFHEWRKRVKYHWQHARLLKLMQPEAIEPHAAAAGALAALLGEHHDLAVLRAHLADAPEGYARADALLVVEALIERRRIACEDEIFEGAGALFKEKPGALARRWSGYWEAWRAAPLAEAA
;
A
#
# COMPACT_ATOMS: atom_id res chain seq x y z
N ALA A 1 2.59 -17.43 -35.22
CA ALA A 1 2.53 -16.32 -34.24
C ALA A 1 1.18 -16.45 -33.55
N ALA A 2 1.17 -16.65 -32.23
CA ALA A 2 -0.09 -16.81 -31.49
C ALA A 2 -0.69 -15.41 -31.29
N GLU A 3 -1.89 -15.20 -31.83
CA GLU A 3 -2.71 -14.04 -31.50
C GLU A 3 -3.17 -14.21 -30.05
N VAL A 4 -2.63 -13.35 -29.17
CA VAL A 4 -3.27 -13.09 -27.89
C VAL A 4 -4.65 -12.54 -28.24
N GLY A 5 -5.72 -13.22 -27.84
CA GLY A 5 -7.09 -12.74 -28.05
C GLY A 5 -7.17 -11.28 -27.58
N ALA A 6 -7.64 -10.40 -28.46
CA ALA A 6 -7.69 -8.97 -28.19
C ALA A 6 -8.33 -8.75 -26.81
N ALA A 7 -7.61 -8.09 -25.90
CA ALA A 7 -8.20 -7.60 -24.66
C ALA A 7 -9.39 -6.74 -25.09
N ALA A 8 -10.60 -7.18 -24.74
CA ALA A 8 -11.81 -6.46 -25.13
C ALA A 8 -11.69 -5.02 -24.61
N GLU A 9 -11.57 -4.06 -25.52
CA GLU A 9 -11.59 -2.65 -25.14
C GLU A 9 -12.95 -2.36 -24.50
N ASP A 10 -12.93 -1.95 -23.23
CA ASP A 10 -14.13 -1.54 -22.52
C ASP A 10 -14.67 -0.27 -23.20
N PRO A 11 -15.81 -0.35 -23.94
CA PRO A 11 -16.32 0.79 -24.71
C PRO A 11 -16.75 1.95 -23.80
N ASP A 12 -16.90 1.71 -22.50
CA ASP A 12 -17.30 2.69 -21.49
C ASP A 12 -16.09 3.33 -20.76
N LEU A 13 -14.85 2.96 -21.10
CA LEU A 13 -13.66 3.43 -20.40
C LEU A 13 -13.55 4.97 -20.38
N GLY A 14 -13.92 5.63 -21.49
CA GLY A 14 -13.92 7.09 -21.60
C GLY A 14 -14.91 7.75 -20.63
N ALA A 15 -16.15 7.26 -20.58
CA ALA A 15 -17.18 7.77 -19.68
C ALA A 15 -16.86 7.46 -18.21
N LYS A 16 -16.35 6.26 -17.89
CA LYS A 16 -15.84 5.92 -16.55
C LYS A 16 -14.72 6.87 -16.10
N THR A 17 -13.81 7.20 -17.00
CA THR A 17 -12.69 8.12 -16.72
C THR A 17 -13.20 9.54 -16.45
N GLU A 18 -14.19 10.00 -17.20
CA GLU A 18 -14.81 11.31 -16.98
C GLU A 18 -15.53 11.36 -15.62
N ALA A 19 -16.38 10.38 -15.33
CA ALA A 19 -17.09 10.28 -14.06
C ALA A 19 -16.12 10.21 -12.87
N PHE A 20 -15.00 9.50 -13.02
CA PHE A 20 -13.96 9.45 -12.00
C PHE A 20 -13.27 10.81 -11.80
N ARG A 21 -12.99 11.55 -12.88
CA ARG A 21 -12.44 12.90 -12.82
C ARG A 21 -13.37 13.86 -12.07
N GLU A 22 -14.66 13.84 -12.40
CA GLU A 22 -15.68 14.65 -11.73
C GLU A 22 -15.74 14.33 -10.23
N SER A 23 -15.71 13.04 -9.87
CA SER A 23 -15.69 12.59 -8.47
C SER A 23 -14.46 13.11 -7.71
N LEU A 24 -13.27 13.07 -8.34
CA LEU A 24 -12.04 13.60 -7.76
C LEU A 24 -12.09 15.13 -7.60
N ALA A 25 -12.61 15.85 -8.60
CA ALA A 25 -12.76 17.30 -8.54
C ALA A 25 -13.70 17.70 -7.38
N ALA A 26 -14.84 17.03 -7.25
CA ALA A 26 -15.79 17.26 -6.16
C ALA A 26 -15.18 16.89 -4.79
N ALA A 27 -14.37 15.83 -4.71
CA ALA A 27 -13.66 15.47 -3.48
C ALA A 27 -12.64 16.54 -3.07
N ARG A 28 -11.92 17.13 -4.04
CA ARG A 28 -10.98 18.23 -3.79
C ARG A 28 -11.69 19.47 -3.25
N GLU A 29 -12.85 19.84 -3.80
CA GLU A 29 -13.63 20.96 -3.27
C GLU A 29 -14.10 20.71 -1.83
N ARG A 30 -14.66 19.51 -1.55
CA ARG A 30 -15.07 19.15 -0.19
C ARG A 30 -13.90 19.16 0.80
N ALA A 31 -12.72 18.72 0.37
CA ALA A 31 -11.53 18.70 1.21
C ALA A 31 -11.10 20.09 1.67
N GLY A 32 -11.37 21.14 0.89
CA GLY A 32 -11.12 22.54 1.29
C GLY A 32 -11.97 23.01 2.47
N GLY A 33 -13.10 22.33 2.75
CA GLY A 33 -13.99 22.62 3.88
C GLY A 33 -13.86 21.65 5.06
N TRP A 34 -12.86 20.77 5.06
CA TRP A 34 -12.69 19.82 6.16
C TRP A 34 -12.25 20.52 7.44
N THR A 35 -13.00 20.27 8.51
CA THR A 35 -12.61 20.58 9.88
C THR A 35 -12.26 19.30 10.60
N LEU A 36 -11.33 19.37 11.55
CA LEU A 36 -11.03 18.28 12.47
C LEU A 36 -11.68 18.59 13.81
N ASP A 37 -12.35 17.60 14.40
CA ASP A 37 -13.01 17.75 15.70
C ASP A 37 -12.00 17.80 16.86
N GLU A 38 -10.82 17.22 16.65
CA GLU A 38 -9.77 17.11 17.64
C GLU A 38 -8.56 17.98 17.29
N ASP A 39 -8.02 18.66 18.30
CA ASP A 39 -6.85 19.51 18.19
C ASP A 39 -5.53 18.75 18.39
N GLY A 40 -4.48 19.25 17.75
CA GLY A 40 -3.12 18.76 17.94
C GLY A 40 -2.81 17.46 17.20
N PHE A 41 -1.76 16.75 17.63
CA PHE A 41 -1.22 15.60 16.92
C PHE A 41 -1.61 14.23 17.51
N ALA A 42 -2.16 14.21 18.72
CA ALA A 42 -2.53 12.96 19.39
C ALA A 42 -3.44 12.05 18.53
N PRO A 43 -4.49 12.55 17.84
CA PRO A 43 -5.36 11.71 17.02
C PRO A 43 -4.61 11.08 15.83
N ALA A 44 -3.74 11.85 15.18
CA ALA A 44 -2.91 11.36 14.08
C ALA A 44 -1.88 10.33 14.57
N ALA A 45 -1.25 10.56 15.71
CA ALA A 45 -0.30 9.63 16.32
C ALA A 45 -0.97 8.30 16.70
N GLU A 46 -2.18 8.36 17.27
CA GLU A 46 -2.96 7.17 17.63
C GLU A 46 -3.38 6.38 16.39
N GLY A 47 -3.99 7.04 15.41
CA GLY A 47 -4.42 6.41 14.16
C GLY A 47 -3.26 5.76 13.41
N MET A 48 -2.12 6.44 13.33
CA MET A 48 -0.91 5.89 12.73
C MET A 48 -0.37 4.69 13.51
N ALA A 49 -0.23 4.81 14.84
CA ALA A 49 0.29 3.71 15.65
C ALA A 49 -0.61 2.48 15.61
N ARG A 50 -1.94 2.66 15.59
CA ARG A 50 -2.88 1.56 15.44
C ARG A 50 -2.65 0.82 14.12
N ILE A 51 -2.64 1.53 12.99
CA ILE A 51 -2.44 0.92 11.66
C ILE A 51 -1.04 0.28 11.54
N TYR A 52 0.00 0.94 12.05
CA TYR A 52 1.34 0.37 12.12
C TYR A 52 1.38 -0.91 12.97
N GLY A 53 0.69 -0.91 14.12
CA GLY A 53 0.57 -2.06 15.00
C GLY A 53 -0.16 -3.24 14.37
N GLU A 54 -1.25 -2.99 13.64
CA GLU A 54 -1.96 -3.99 12.86
C GLU A 54 -1.04 -4.61 11.79
N GLY A 55 -0.32 -3.77 11.03
CA GLY A 55 0.67 -4.24 10.03
C GLY A 55 1.81 -5.06 10.65
N ARG A 56 2.29 -4.64 11.83
CA ARG A 56 3.30 -5.38 12.60
C ARG A 56 2.77 -6.71 13.14
N ALA A 57 1.51 -6.77 13.57
CA ALA A 57 0.90 -7.99 14.06
C ALA A 57 0.83 -9.03 12.93
N PHE A 58 0.40 -8.63 11.74
CA PHE A 58 0.45 -9.47 10.54
C PHE A 58 1.87 -9.98 10.24
N ALA A 59 2.88 -9.10 10.29
CA ALA A 59 4.28 -9.50 10.09
C ALA A 59 4.76 -10.60 11.07
N GLY A 60 4.19 -10.64 12.29
CA GLY A 60 4.52 -11.64 13.29
C GLY A 60 3.62 -12.89 13.28
N SER A 61 2.46 -12.84 12.62
CA SER A 61 1.46 -13.91 12.63
C SER A 61 1.31 -14.63 11.28
N LEU A 62 1.60 -13.97 10.16
CA LEU A 62 1.61 -14.63 8.86
C LEU A 62 2.82 -15.57 8.79
N ALA A 63 2.55 -16.81 8.44
CA ALA A 63 3.57 -17.77 8.03
C ALA A 63 3.64 -17.81 6.49
N PRO A 64 4.77 -18.29 5.91
CA PRO A 64 4.84 -18.62 4.49
C PRO A 64 3.68 -19.53 4.06
N GLY A 65 3.03 -19.23 2.94
CA GLY A 65 1.86 -19.97 2.46
C GLY A 65 0.52 -19.60 3.11
N ALA A 66 0.42 -18.45 3.79
CA ALA A 66 -0.86 -17.87 4.18
C ALA A 66 -1.74 -17.53 2.95
N THR A 67 -3.04 -17.32 3.16
CA THR A 67 -3.99 -17.09 2.06
C THR A 67 -3.79 -15.72 1.40
N ASP A 68 -4.17 -15.62 0.13
CA ASP A 68 -4.09 -14.37 -0.64
C ASP A 68 -4.93 -13.25 0.02
N GLU A 69 -6.04 -13.59 0.69
CA GLU A 69 -6.83 -12.64 1.47
C GLU A 69 -6.07 -12.08 2.67
N ALA A 70 -5.27 -12.91 3.36
CA ALA A 70 -4.46 -12.46 4.49
C ALA A 70 -3.37 -11.49 4.03
N PHE A 71 -2.69 -11.78 2.92
CA PHE A 71 -1.74 -10.86 2.29
C PHE A 71 -2.42 -9.58 1.80
N HIS A 72 -3.63 -9.68 1.24
CA HIS A 72 -4.40 -8.51 0.80
C HIS A 72 -4.80 -7.60 1.98
N GLU A 73 -5.25 -8.16 3.11
CA GLU A 73 -5.53 -7.37 4.31
C GLU A 73 -4.26 -6.74 4.89
N TRP A 74 -3.16 -7.47 4.91
CA TRP A 74 -1.87 -6.93 5.35
C TRP A 74 -1.41 -5.76 4.46
N ARG A 75 -1.54 -5.91 3.14
CA ARG A 75 -1.27 -4.85 2.15
C ARG A 75 -2.02 -3.56 2.48
N LYS A 76 -3.30 -3.63 2.84
CA LYS A 76 -4.08 -2.44 3.21
C LYS A 76 -3.44 -1.70 4.39
N ARG A 77 -3.01 -2.43 5.43
CA ARG A 77 -2.37 -1.83 6.62
C ARG A 77 -1.03 -1.17 6.29
N VAL A 78 -0.17 -1.85 5.53
CA VAL A 78 1.11 -1.28 5.11
C VAL A 78 0.90 -0.05 4.22
N LYS A 79 -0.05 -0.12 3.26
CA LYS A 79 -0.38 1.01 2.37
C LYS A 79 -0.90 2.21 3.16
N TYR A 80 -1.78 2.01 4.14
CA TYR A 80 -2.25 3.09 5.00
C TYR A 80 -1.12 3.70 5.83
N HIS A 81 -0.25 2.88 6.43
CA HIS A 81 0.91 3.39 7.16
C HIS A 81 1.86 4.17 6.26
N TRP A 82 2.10 3.69 5.04
CA TRP A 82 2.88 4.42 4.04
C TRP A 82 2.27 5.80 3.73
N GLN A 83 0.95 5.90 3.57
CA GLN A 83 0.30 7.21 3.37
C GLN A 83 0.41 8.11 4.60
N HIS A 84 0.27 7.58 5.83
CA HIS A 84 0.53 8.36 7.04
C HIS A 84 1.95 8.93 7.04
N ALA A 85 2.96 8.10 6.74
CA ALA A 85 4.35 8.52 6.68
C ALA A 85 4.56 9.60 5.61
N ARG A 86 3.96 9.46 4.43
CA ARG A 86 4.03 10.46 3.36
C ARG A 86 3.39 11.78 3.74
N LEU A 87 2.24 11.75 4.41
CA LEU A 87 1.52 12.95 4.84
C LEU A 87 2.31 13.70 5.91
N LEU A 88 2.92 12.97 6.83
CA LEU A 88 3.57 13.51 8.02
C LEU A 88 5.06 13.81 7.83
N LYS A 89 5.64 13.49 6.66
CA LYS A 89 7.10 13.58 6.46
C LYS A 89 7.68 14.99 6.66
N LEU A 90 6.89 16.03 6.40
CA LEU A 90 7.35 17.41 6.51
C LEU A 90 7.66 17.86 7.95
N MET A 91 7.23 17.09 8.96
CA MET A 91 7.56 17.38 10.36
C MET A 91 9.05 17.13 10.66
N GLN A 92 9.65 16.13 10.02
CA GLN A 92 11.07 15.80 10.15
C GLN A 92 11.50 14.96 8.93
N PRO A 93 11.78 15.59 7.78
CA PRO A 93 12.03 14.89 6.52
C PRO A 93 13.13 13.84 6.62
N GLU A 94 14.24 14.18 7.27
CA GLU A 94 15.43 13.35 7.40
C GLU A 94 15.17 12.05 8.15
N ALA A 95 14.19 12.04 9.05
CA ALA A 95 13.84 10.86 9.84
C ALA A 95 12.63 10.08 9.26
N ILE A 96 11.65 10.78 8.68
CA ILE A 96 10.40 10.16 8.23
C ILE A 96 10.48 9.71 6.78
N GLU A 97 11.24 10.39 5.91
CA GLU A 97 11.33 10.02 4.49
C GLU A 97 11.93 8.61 4.28
N PRO A 98 13.01 8.19 4.98
CA PRO A 98 13.48 6.81 4.91
C PRO A 98 12.44 5.79 5.39
N HIS A 99 11.66 6.13 6.43
CA HIS A 99 10.57 5.28 6.93
C HIS A 99 9.45 5.16 5.89
N ALA A 100 9.07 6.27 5.26
CA ALA A 100 8.07 6.30 4.20
C ALA A 100 8.54 5.52 2.97
N ALA A 101 9.82 5.61 2.59
CA ALA A 101 10.39 4.83 1.51
C ALA A 101 10.35 3.33 1.80
N ALA A 102 10.75 2.91 3.00
CA ALA A 102 10.68 1.50 3.41
C ALA A 102 9.24 0.97 3.43
N ALA A 103 8.28 1.74 3.98
CA ALA A 103 6.87 1.38 3.97
C ALA A 103 6.30 1.31 2.54
N GLY A 104 6.72 2.21 1.66
CA GLY A 104 6.33 2.24 0.26
C GLY A 104 6.87 1.03 -0.53
N ALA A 105 8.13 0.67 -0.31
CA ALA A 105 8.74 -0.52 -0.91
C ALA A 105 8.01 -1.80 -0.47
N LEU A 106 7.73 -1.94 0.83
CA LEU A 106 6.95 -3.08 1.33
C LEU A 106 5.51 -3.10 0.77
N ALA A 107 4.86 -1.94 0.66
CA ALA A 107 3.53 -1.83 0.06
C ALA A 107 3.53 -2.21 -1.44
N ALA A 108 4.62 -1.92 -2.16
CA ALA A 108 4.79 -2.29 -3.56
C ALA A 108 4.94 -3.81 -3.72
N LEU A 109 5.77 -4.46 -2.90
CA LEU A 109 5.93 -5.92 -2.89
C LEU A 109 4.61 -6.63 -2.58
N LEU A 110 3.90 -6.20 -1.53
CA LEU A 110 2.56 -6.70 -1.21
C LEU A 110 1.54 -6.44 -2.34
N GLY A 111 1.74 -5.36 -3.11
CA GLY A 111 0.96 -5.07 -4.31
C GLY A 111 1.22 -6.08 -5.42
N GLU A 112 2.49 -6.38 -5.69
CA GLU A 112 2.88 -7.37 -6.69
C GLU A 112 2.35 -8.77 -6.33
N HIS A 113 2.47 -9.19 -5.06
CA HIS A 113 1.88 -10.46 -4.59
C HIS A 113 0.38 -10.55 -4.86
N HIS A 114 -0.35 -9.47 -4.57
CA HIS A 114 -1.78 -9.39 -4.84
C HIS A 114 -2.10 -9.41 -6.35
N ASP A 115 -1.34 -8.68 -7.16
CA ASP A 115 -1.54 -8.64 -8.62
C ASP A 115 -1.31 -10.02 -9.26
N LEU A 116 -0.36 -10.81 -8.73
CA LEU A 116 -0.13 -12.20 -9.13
C LEU A 116 -1.31 -13.12 -8.77
N ALA A 117 -1.90 -12.94 -7.59
CA ALA A 117 -3.10 -13.68 -7.18
C ALA A 117 -4.30 -13.33 -8.09
N VAL A 118 -4.48 -12.05 -8.42
CA VAL A 118 -5.52 -11.60 -9.36
C VAL A 118 -5.29 -12.15 -10.76
N LEU A 119 -4.04 -12.14 -11.24
CA LEU A 119 -3.70 -12.73 -12.54
C LEU A 119 -4.00 -14.23 -12.58
N ARG A 120 -3.65 -14.96 -11.53
CA ARG A 120 -3.94 -16.40 -11.42
C ARG A 120 -5.45 -16.67 -11.47
N ALA A 121 -6.23 -15.93 -10.68
CA ALA A 121 -7.70 -16.04 -10.68
C ALA A 121 -8.28 -15.73 -12.07
N HIS A 122 -7.79 -14.68 -12.73
CA HIS A 122 -8.24 -14.31 -14.07
C HIS A 122 -7.96 -15.40 -15.12
N LEU A 123 -6.78 -16.06 -15.04
CA LEU A 123 -6.44 -17.16 -15.94
C LEU A 123 -7.28 -18.42 -15.66
N ALA A 124 -7.64 -18.67 -14.41
CA ALA A 124 -8.51 -19.79 -14.03
C ALA A 124 -9.94 -19.61 -14.54
N ASP A 125 -10.44 -18.36 -14.58
CA ASP A 125 -11.78 -18.01 -15.07
C ASP A 125 -11.81 -17.74 -16.60
N ALA A 126 -10.68 -17.84 -17.28
CA ALA A 126 -10.59 -17.53 -18.71
C ALA A 126 -11.39 -18.52 -19.57
N PRO A 127 -12.05 -18.07 -20.65
CA PRO A 127 -12.78 -18.95 -21.55
C PRO A 127 -11.90 -20.05 -22.16
N GLU A 128 -12.51 -21.19 -22.48
CA GLU A 128 -11.83 -22.25 -23.21
C GLU A 128 -11.23 -21.71 -24.53
N GLY A 129 -9.97 -22.05 -24.80
CA GLY A 129 -9.23 -21.56 -25.97
C GLY A 129 -8.61 -20.16 -25.81
N TYR A 130 -8.73 -19.51 -24.65
CA TYR A 130 -8.05 -18.23 -24.37
C TYR A 130 -6.53 -18.30 -24.61
N ALA A 131 -5.92 -19.41 -24.22
CA ALA A 131 -4.52 -19.72 -24.51
C ALA A 131 -4.31 -21.24 -24.62
N ARG A 132 -3.16 -21.65 -25.16
CA ARG A 132 -2.79 -23.08 -25.20
C ARG A 132 -2.58 -23.62 -23.78
N ALA A 133 -3.02 -24.84 -23.52
CA ALA A 133 -2.90 -25.47 -22.20
C ALA A 133 -1.46 -25.56 -21.68
N ASP A 134 -0.49 -25.85 -22.55
CA ASP A 134 0.93 -25.91 -22.19
C ASP A 134 1.49 -24.53 -21.81
N ALA A 135 1.05 -23.46 -22.47
CA ALA A 135 1.41 -22.10 -22.13
C ALA A 135 0.82 -21.68 -20.77
N LEU A 136 -0.45 -22.04 -20.49
CA LEU A 136 -1.09 -21.76 -19.20
C LEU A 136 -0.34 -22.46 -18.05
N LEU A 137 0.07 -23.72 -18.23
CA LEU A 137 0.86 -24.45 -17.23
C LEU A 137 2.21 -23.77 -16.95
N VAL A 138 2.88 -23.24 -17.98
CA VAL A 138 4.13 -22.49 -17.81
C VAL A 138 3.89 -21.19 -17.04
N VAL A 139 2.83 -20.45 -17.37
CA VAL A 139 2.49 -19.20 -16.69
C VAL A 139 2.15 -19.44 -15.22
N GLU A 140 1.35 -20.47 -14.92
CA GLU A 140 1.03 -20.88 -13.54
C GLU A 140 2.30 -21.13 -12.71
N ALA A 141 3.27 -21.86 -13.28
CA ALA A 141 4.55 -22.15 -12.62
C ALA A 141 5.40 -20.88 -12.42
N LEU A 142 5.37 -19.93 -13.38
CA LEU A 142 6.07 -18.64 -13.26
C LEU A 142 5.44 -17.75 -12.18
N ILE A 143 4.10 -17.71 -12.11
CA ILE A 143 3.36 -16.98 -11.07
C ILE A 143 3.75 -17.52 -9.69
N GLU A 144 3.68 -18.84 -9.50
CA GLU A 144 4.01 -19.46 -8.20
C GLU A 144 5.45 -19.17 -7.78
N ARG A 145 6.40 -19.30 -8.73
CA ARG A 145 7.81 -19.00 -8.45
C ARG A 145 8.02 -17.54 -8.05
N ARG A 146 7.37 -16.58 -8.71
CA ARG A 146 7.50 -15.17 -8.33
C ARG A 146 6.80 -14.88 -7.01
N ARG A 147 5.65 -15.50 -6.74
CA ARG A 147 4.93 -15.36 -5.48
C ARG A 147 5.81 -15.75 -4.29
N ILE A 148 6.45 -16.92 -4.35
CA ILE A 148 7.38 -17.39 -3.30
C ILE A 148 8.53 -16.39 -3.08
N ALA A 149 9.20 -15.96 -4.16
CA ALA A 149 10.28 -14.99 -4.05
C ALA A 149 9.81 -13.63 -3.47
N CYS A 150 8.60 -13.19 -3.85
CA CYS A 150 7.99 -11.98 -3.34
C CYS A 150 7.67 -12.10 -1.84
N GLU A 151 7.17 -13.26 -1.38
CA GLU A 151 6.92 -13.50 0.05
C GLU A 151 8.20 -13.36 0.89
N ASP A 152 9.33 -13.92 0.43
CA ASP A 152 10.62 -13.76 1.10
C ASP A 152 11.04 -12.28 1.21
N GLU A 153 10.94 -11.52 0.10
CA GLU A 153 11.21 -10.08 0.06
C GLU A 153 10.26 -9.28 0.99
N ILE A 154 8.99 -9.66 1.06
CA ILE A 154 7.97 -9.06 1.95
C ILE A 154 8.36 -9.26 3.41
N PHE A 155 8.70 -10.49 3.81
CA PHE A 155 9.04 -10.79 5.20
C PHE A 155 10.34 -10.12 5.62
N GLU A 156 11.35 -10.05 4.75
CA GLU A 156 12.58 -9.29 5.01
C GLU A 156 12.28 -7.79 5.20
N GLY A 157 11.55 -7.18 4.26
CA GLY A 157 11.17 -5.77 4.33
C GLY A 157 10.30 -5.44 5.56
N ALA A 158 9.38 -6.33 5.92
CA ALA A 158 8.57 -6.22 7.13
C ALA A 158 9.44 -6.29 8.40
N GLY A 159 10.41 -7.21 8.43
CA GLY A 159 11.37 -7.34 9.53
C GLY A 159 12.22 -6.08 9.73
N ALA A 160 12.51 -5.33 8.67
CA ALA A 160 13.17 -4.04 8.75
C ALA A 160 12.23 -2.91 9.24
N LEU A 161 11.02 -2.82 8.68
CA LEU A 161 10.07 -1.74 8.95
C LEU A 161 9.44 -1.81 10.35
N PHE A 162 9.14 -3.02 10.84
CA PHE A 162 8.35 -3.25 12.05
C PHE A 162 9.17 -3.51 13.33
N LYS A 163 10.45 -3.10 13.33
CA LYS A 163 11.34 -3.23 14.49
C LYS A 163 10.89 -2.41 15.70
N GLU A 164 10.38 -1.22 15.46
CA GLU A 164 9.92 -0.32 16.51
C GLU A 164 8.55 -0.77 17.05
N LYS A 165 8.29 -0.58 18.36
CA LYS A 165 6.94 -0.80 18.91
C LYS A 165 6.02 0.36 18.52
N PRO A 166 4.72 0.14 18.26
CA PRO A 166 3.81 1.20 17.81
C PRO A 166 3.78 2.44 18.73
N GLY A 167 3.75 2.24 20.04
CA GLY A 167 3.77 3.35 21.00
C GLY A 167 5.11 4.11 21.04
N ALA A 168 6.23 3.46 20.70
CA ALA A 168 7.51 4.15 20.59
C ALA A 168 7.55 5.02 19.32
N LEU A 169 7.07 4.48 18.19
CA LEU A 169 6.92 5.21 16.94
C LEU A 169 6.05 6.46 17.12
N ALA A 170 4.86 6.31 17.75
CA ALA A 170 3.98 7.44 18.04
C ALA A 170 4.67 8.51 18.87
N ARG A 171 5.29 8.15 20.01
CA ARG A 171 5.99 9.12 20.86
C ARG A 171 7.10 9.85 20.12
N ARG A 172 7.87 9.13 19.30
CA ARG A 172 8.95 9.71 18.50
C ARG A 172 8.42 10.74 17.51
N TRP A 173 7.33 10.41 16.82
CA TRP A 173 6.73 11.31 15.82
C TRP A 173 5.98 12.48 16.47
N SER A 174 5.42 12.31 17.66
CA SER A 174 4.88 13.43 18.45
C SER A 174 5.97 14.43 18.80
N GLY A 175 7.17 13.96 19.19
CA GLY A 175 8.32 14.83 19.41
C GLY A 175 8.75 15.59 18.15
N TYR A 176 8.71 14.95 16.97
CA TYR A 176 8.96 15.64 15.70
C TYR A 176 7.93 16.73 15.43
N TRP A 177 6.65 16.46 15.68
CA TRP A 177 5.58 17.44 15.51
C TRP A 177 5.72 18.63 16.46
N GLU A 178 6.07 18.40 17.73
CA GLU A 178 6.30 19.46 18.71
C GLU A 178 7.46 20.37 18.28
N ALA A 179 8.58 19.77 17.85
CA ALA A 179 9.74 20.50 17.34
C ALA A 179 9.40 21.29 16.07
N TRP A 180 8.67 20.66 15.13
CA TRP A 180 8.22 21.28 13.89
C TRP A 180 7.30 22.48 14.13
N ARG A 181 6.36 22.37 15.08
CA ARG A 181 5.47 23.50 15.44
C ARG A 181 6.18 24.64 16.16
N ALA A 182 7.21 24.33 16.94
CA ALA A 182 8.00 25.33 17.66
C ALA A 182 9.02 26.04 16.75
N ALA A 183 9.37 25.43 15.61
CA ALA A 183 10.23 26.07 14.63
C ALA A 183 9.54 27.30 14.03
N PRO A 184 10.24 28.45 13.90
CA PRO A 184 9.75 29.55 13.08
C PRO A 184 9.46 28.99 11.68
N LEU A 185 8.32 29.34 11.08
CA LEU A 185 8.08 29.07 9.67
C LEU A 185 9.24 29.72 8.90
N ALA A 186 10.21 28.90 8.47
CA ALA A 186 11.24 29.37 7.57
C ALA A 186 10.51 29.93 6.35
N GLU A 187 10.74 31.19 6.01
CA GLU A 187 10.24 31.78 4.77
C GLU A 187 10.65 30.84 3.64
N ALA A 188 9.65 30.17 3.05
CA ALA A 188 9.85 29.25 1.96
C ALA A 188 10.42 30.05 0.78
N ALA A 189 11.69 29.80 0.46
CA ALA A 189 12.37 30.29 -0.73
C ALA A 189 11.88 29.55 -1.99
#